data_AF-A0AAJ2R4B2-F1
#
_entry.id   AF-A0AAJ2R4B2-F1
#
_cell.length_a   1.000
_cell.length_b   1.000
_cell.length_c   1.000
_cell.angle_alpha   90.00
_cell.angle_beta   90.00
_cell.angle_gamma   90.00
#
_symmetry.space_group_name_H-M   'P 1'
#
loop_
_entity.id
_entity.type
_entity.pdbx_description
1 polymer ?
#
loop_
_entity_poly.entity_id
_entity_poly.type
_entity_poly.pdbx_seq_one_letter_code
_entity_poly.pdbx_strand_id
1 'polypeptide(L)'
;MANVTVRNLPDAVHRALRVRAAHHGRSTEAEIRDILEAAVRPAERVRLGSMLASIAREAGGLTDSEAEGFNRLRDRAPAEPMDFE
;
A
#
# COMPACT_ATOMS: atom_id res chain seq x y z
N MET A 1 13.79 -2.71 -6.97
CA MET A 1 12.52 -3.32 -7.43
C MET A 1 12.44 -4.73 -6.89
N ALA A 2 11.30 -5.13 -6.32
CA ALA A 2 11.08 -6.52 -5.99
C ALA A 2 10.81 -7.30 -7.29
N ASN A 3 11.40 -8.49 -7.43
CA ASN A 3 11.21 -9.36 -8.59
C ASN A 3 10.45 -10.61 -8.14
N VAL A 4 9.49 -11.05 -8.96
CA VAL A 4 8.70 -12.26 -8.73
C VAL A 4 8.82 -13.16 -9.96
N THR A 5 9.08 -14.44 -9.75
CA THR A 5 9.12 -15.45 -10.82
C THR A 5 8.03 -16.50 -10.57
N VAL A 6 7.09 -16.62 -11.51
CA VAL A 6 6.05 -17.65 -11.47
C VAL A 6 6.51 -18.84 -12.32
N ARG A 7 6.75 -19.98 -11.67
CA ARG A 7 7.18 -21.22 -12.34
C ARG A 7 5.96 -22.07 -12.72
N ASN A 8 6.09 -22.88 -13.77
CA ASN A 8 5.06 -23.82 -14.24
C ASN A 8 3.71 -23.16 -14.54
N LEU A 9 3.71 -21.94 -15.08
CA LEU A 9 2.49 -21.27 -15.52
C LEU A 9 1.92 -22.02 -16.74
N PRO A 10 0.66 -22.49 -16.70
CA PRO A 10 0.09 -23.19 -17.84
C PRO A 10 0.10 -22.30 -19.10
N ASP A 11 0.47 -22.87 -20.25
CA ASP A 11 0.59 -22.11 -21.51
C ASP A 11 -0.70 -21.39 -21.89
N ALA A 12 -1.85 -21.99 -21.57
CA ALA A 12 -3.16 -21.39 -21.80
C ALA A 12 -3.30 -20.06 -21.03
N VAL A 13 -2.82 -20.01 -19.79
CA VAL A 13 -2.86 -18.80 -18.95
C VAL A 13 -1.90 -17.75 -19.49
N HIS A 14 -0.68 -18.14 -19.87
CA HIS A 14 0.27 -17.22 -20.46
C HIS A 14 -0.26 -16.59 -21.76
N ARG A 15 -0.89 -17.38 -22.63
CA ARG A 15 -1.55 -16.88 -23.85
C ARG A 15 -2.69 -15.92 -23.54
N ALA A 16 -3.55 -16.26 -22.58
CA ALA A 16 -4.66 -15.40 -22.17
C ALA A 16 -4.17 -14.05 -21.63
N LEU A 17 -3.10 -14.06 -20.81
CA LEU A 17 -2.46 -12.83 -20.32
C LEU A 17 -1.91 -11.97 -21.46
N ARG A 18 -1.27 -12.59 -22.46
CA ARG A 18 -0.75 -11.86 -23.63
C ARG A 18 -1.86 -11.20 -24.44
N VAL A 19 -2.97 -11.91 -24.68
CA VAL A 19 -4.13 -11.37 -25.39
C VAL A 19 -4.76 -10.22 -24.61
N ARG A 20 -4.96 -10.39 -23.30
CA ARG A 20 -5.48 -9.34 -22.42
C ARG A 20 -4.60 -8.08 -22.41
N ALA A 21 -3.28 -8.26 -22.32
CA ALA A 21 -2.32 -7.17 -22.37
C ALA A 21 -2.39 -6.38 -23.69
N ALA A 22 -2.53 -7.09 -24.83
CA ALA A 22 -2.71 -6.48 -26.14
C ALA A 22 -4.01 -5.66 -26.21
N HIS A 23 -5.11 -6.18 -25.65
CA HIS A 23 -6.37 -5.42 -25.58
C HIS A 23 -6.25 -4.14 -24.75
N HIS A 24 -5.44 -4.15 -23.68
CA HIS A 24 -5.18 -2.96 -22.86
C HIS A 24 -4.03 -2.07 -23.39
N GLY A 25 -3.44 -2.41 -24.53
CA GLY A 25 -2.35 -1.62 -25.14
C GLY A 25 -1.07 -1.57 -24.30
N ARG A 26 -0.78 -2.60 -23.50
CA ARG A 26 0.41 -2.66 -22.62
C ARG A 26 1.15 -3.99 -22.73
N SER A 27 2.36 -4.06 -22.17
CA SER A 27 3.15 -5.29 -22.15
C SER A 27 2.50 -6.35 -21.24
N THR A 28 2.78 -7.63 -21.50
CA THR A 28 2.30 -8.73 -20.63
C THR A 28 2.76 -8.57 -19.19
N GLU A 29 3.99 -8.07 -18.97
CA GLU A 29 4.50 -7.80 -17.62
C GLU A 29 3.72 -6.65 -16.93
N ALA A 30 3.39 -5.59 -17.67
CA ALA A 30 2.58 -4.50 -17.15
C ALA A 30 1.16 -4.98 -16.78
N GLU A 31 0.58 -5.86 -17.60
CA GLU A 31 -0.71 -6.51 -17.30
C GLU A 31 -0.63 -7.36 -16.02
N ILE A 32 0.40 -8.19 -15.88
CA ILE A 32 0.60 -9.02 -14.69
C ILE A 32 0.72 -8.14 -13.44
N ARG A 33 1.52 -7.06 -13.52
CA ARG A 33 1.71 -6.14 -12.40
C ARG A 33 0.40 -5.51 -11.95
N ASP A 34 -0.42 -5.06 -12.88
CA ASP A 34 -1.71 -4.44 -12.59
C ASP A 34 -2.73 -5.42 -12.01
N ILE A 35 -2.77 -6.66 -12.51
CA ILE A 35 -3.60 -7.73 -11.92
C ILE A 35 -3.19 -7.98 -10.48
N LEU A 36 -1.88 -8.09 -10.20
CA LEU A 36 -1.39 -8.30 -8.85
C LEU A 36 -1.71 -7.11 -7.96
N GLU A 37 -1.54 -5.88 -8.45
CA GLU A 37 -1.86 -4.67 -7.71
C GLU A 37 -3.34 -4.60 -7.33
N ALA A 38 -4.24 -4.83 -8.30
CA ALA A 38 -5.68 -4.86 -8.06
C ALA A 38 -6.09 -5.97 -7.07
N ALA A 39 -5.44 -7.15 -7.15
CA ALA A 39 -5.74 -8.28 -6.26
C ALA A 39 -5.32 -8.02 -4.80
N VAL A 40 -4.22 -7.29 -4.57
CA VAL A 40 -3.69 -7.03 -3.21
C VAL A 40 -4.08 -5.67 -2.65
N ARG A 41 -4.62 -4.77 -3.49
CA ARG A 41 -5.10 -3.43 -3.11
C ARG A 41 -6.59 -3.32 -3.46
N PRO A 42 -7.49 -3.98 -2.70
CA PRO A 42 -8.92 -3.84 -2.94
C PRO A 42 -9.32 -2.35 -2.83
N ALA A 43 -10.25 -1.91 -3.69
CA ALA A 43 -10.68 -0.52 -3.75
C ALA A 43 -11.22 0.00 -2.41
N GLU A 44 -11.77 -0.90 -1.60
CA GLU A 44 -12.30 -0.63 -0.25
C GLU A 44 -11.22 -0.55 0.83
N ARG A 45 -9.93 -0.77 0.50
CA ARG A 45 -8.86 -0.66 1.47
C ARG A 45 -8.75 0.79 1.94
N VAL A 46 -9.25 1.04 3.14
CA VAL A 46 -9.08 2.32 3.84
C VAL A 46 -7.60 2.57 4.03
N ARG A 47 -7.08 3.58 3.32
CA ARG A 47 -5.74 4.12 3.54
C ARG A 47 -5.79 4.99 4.79
N LEU A 48 -5.81 4.38 5.97
CA LEU A 48 -6.06 5.07 7.25
C LEU A 48 -5.22 6.34 7.42
N GLY A 49 -3.91 6.27 7.13
CA GLY A 49 -3.04 7.44 7.17
C GLY A 49 -3.44 8.56 6.20
N SER A 50 -3.87 8.21 4.98
CA SER A 50 -4.38 9.19 4.01
C SER A 50 -5.73 9.77 4.41
N MET A 51 -6.62 8.96 5.00
CA MET A 51 -7.90 9.40 5.54
C MET A 51 -7.71 10.38 6.70
N LEU A 52 -6.88 10.03 7.69
CA LEU A 52 -6.53 10.91 8.81
C LEU A 52 -5.89 12.21 8.33
N ALA A 53 -5.00 12.15 7.33
CA ALA A 53 -4.40 13.33 6.73
C ALA A 53 -5.43 14.21 6.00
N SER A 54 -6.45 13.64 5.37
CA SER A 54 -7.56 14.40 4.76
C SER A 54 -8.35 15.16 5.82
N ILE A 55 -8.75 14.46 6.88
CA ILE A 55 -9.49 15.05 8.01
C ILE A 55 -8.69 16.21 8.61
N ALA A 56 -7.40 16.01 8.85
CA ALA A 56 -6.55 17.07 9.40
C ALA A 56 -6.50 18.29 8.47
N ARG A 57 -6.37 18.10 7.15
CA ARG A 57 -6.37 19.20 6.17
C ARG A 57 -7.71 19.95 6.13
N GLU A 58 -8.82 19.24 6.13
CA GLU A 58 -10.17 19.82 6.17
C GLU A 58 -10.41 20.62 7.47
N ALA A 59 -9.84 20.17 8.58
CA ALA A 59 -9.88 20.87 9.86
C ALA A 59 -8.92 22.08 9.97
N GLY A 60 -8.16 22.41 8.92
CA GLY A 60 -7.20 23.52 8.93
C GLY A 60 -5.77 23.16 9.32
N GLY A 61 -5.48 21.86 9.46
CA GLY A 61 -4.17 21.35 9.84
C GLY A 61 -3.89 21.47 11.34
N LEU A 62 -2.62 21.23 11.70
CA LEU A 62 -2.12 21.43 13.05
C LEU A 62 -0.97 22.44 12.96
N THR A 63 -0.98 23.47 13.79
CA THR A 63 0.15 24.40 13.88
C THR A 63 1.33 23.74 14.58
N ASP A 64 2.54 24.26 14.33
CA ASP A 64 3.75 23.76 15.00
C ASP A 64 3.64 23.86 16.52
N SER A 65 3.01 24.93 17.05
CA SER A 65 2.81 25.13 18.49
C SER A 65 1.87 24.08 19.10
N GLU A 66 0.80 23.73 18.41
CA GLU A 66 -0.12 22.67 18.86
C GLU A 66 0.54 21.29 18.79
N ALA A 67 1.31 21.02 17.74
CA ALA A 67 2.10 19.79 17.58
C ALA A 67 3.14 19.63 18.71
N GLU A 68 3.82 20.71 19.07
CA GLU A 68 4.72 20.74 20.23
C GLU A 68 3.98 20.48 21.54
N GLY A 69 2.76 21.02 21.69
CA GLY A 69 1.88 20.74 22.81
C GLY A 69 1.65 19.24 23.01
N PHE A 70 1.26 18.52 21.95
CA PHE A 70 1.09 17.07 22.00
C PHE A 70 2.41 16.33 22.26
N ASN A 71 3.51 16.77 21.66
CA ASN A 71 4.83 16.15 21.85
C ASN A 71 5.38 16.28 23.28
N ARG A 72 4.90 17.25 24.06
CA ARG A 72 5.21 17.38 25.50
C ARG A 72 4.41 16.41 26.37
N LEU A 73 3.19 16.06 25.97
CA LEU A 73 2.33 15.11 26.68
C LEU A 73 2.73 13.65 26.41
N ARG A 74 3.44 13.41 25.31
CA ARG A 74 3.89 12.07 24.91
C ARG A 74 4.92 11.53 25.89
N ASP A 75 4.63 10.36 26.46
CA ASP A 75 5.63 9.60 27.21
C ASP A 75 6.79 9.21 26.29
N ARG A 76 8.01 9.50 26.75
CA ARG A 76 9.26 9.23 26.05
C ARG A 76 10.05 8.10 26.69
N ALA A 77 9.51 7.47 27.73
CA ALA A 77 10.06 6.23 28.25
C ALA A 77 10.17 5.22 27.09
N PRO A 78 11.33 4.57 26.93
CA PRO A 78 11.44 3.44 26.01
C PRO A 78 10.39 2.39 26.35
N ALA A 79 9.83 1.74 25.34
CA ALA A 79 8.94 0.61 25.58
C ALA A 79 9.71 -0.50 26.31
N GLU A 80 9.11 -1.05 27.36
CA GLU A 80 9.64 -2.25 28.00
C GLU A 80 9.55 -3.44 27.01
N PRO A 81 10.64 -4.18 26.79
CA PRO A 81 10.62 -5.37 25.94
C PRO A 81 9.65 -6.42 26.49
N MET A 82 9.00 -7.16 25.58
CA MET A 82 8.22 -8.33 25.97
C MET A 82 9.16 -9.42 26.51
N ASP A 83 8.81 -10.00 27.65
CA ASP A 83 9.46 -11.21 28.15
C ASP A 83 8.85 -12.43 27.42
N PHE A 84 9.71 -13.35 27.00
CA PHE A 84 9.32 -14.53 26.20
C PHE A 84 9.52 -15.86 26.95
N GLU A 85 9.94 -15.81 28.22
CA GLU A 85 10.05 -16.99 29.10
C GLU A 85 8.69 -17.59 29.51
#